data_AF-A0A448ZGX9-F1
#
_entry.id   AF-A0A448ZGX9-F1
#
_cell.length_a   1.000
_cell.length_b   1.000
_cell.length_c   1.000
_cell.angle_alpha   90.00
_cell.angle_beta   90.00
_cell.angle_gamma   90.00
#
_symmetry.space_group_name_H-M   'P 1'
#
loop_
_entity.id
_entity.type
_entity.pdbx_description
1 polymer ?
#
loop_
_entity_poly.entity_id
_entity_poly.type
_entity_poly.pdbx_seq_one_letter_code
_entity_poly.pdbx_strand_id
1 'polypeptide(L)' 'MSSTTKNLNESFTVRSDKCKYTDEAIISDFKYESTLVEGNVVVPVETKMQFKTERTVPKVGVMLIGLGGNNGW' A
#
# COMPACT_ATOMS: atom_id res chain seq x y z
N MET A 1 -29.98 2.02 6.27
CA MET A 1 -28.85 1.70 5.36
C MET A 1 -27.94 0.73 6.08
N SER A 2 -27.95 -0.54 5.68
CA SER A 2 -27.18 -1.59 6.35
C SER A 2 -25.70 -1.43 5.97
N SER A 3 -24.83 -1.31 6.97
CA SER A 3 -23.37 -1.23 6.76
C SER A 3 -22.87 -2.60 6.31
N THR A 4 -22.42 -2.68 5.06
CA THR A 4 -22.02 -3.91 4.35
C THR A 4 -20.58 -4.32 4.71
N THR A 5 -20.30 -4.62 5.97
CA THR A 5 -19.01 -5.25 6.34
C THR A 5 -19.23 -6.74 6.61
N LYS A 6 -19.49 -7.50 5.54
CA LYS A 6 -19.36 -8.96 5.53
C LYS A 6 -18.03 -9.33 4.87
N ASN A 7 -17.23 -10.11 5.60
CA ASN A 7 -15.97 -10.77 5.21
C ASN A 7 -14.70 -9.90 5.20
N LEU A 8 -14.03 -9.79 6.36
CA LEU A 8 -12.65 -9.31 6.47
C LEU A 8 -11.60 -10.40 6.12
N ASN A 9 -12.03 -11.64 5.87
CA ASN A 9 -11.15 -12.79 5.61
C ASN A 9 -11.03 -13.17 4.12
N GLU A 10 -11.73 -12.46 3.22
CA GLU A 10 -11.69 -12.72 1.79
C GLU A 10 -10.85 -11.65 1.08
N SER A 11 -10.11 -12.04 0.03
CA SER A 11 -9.38 -11.08 -0.78
C SER A 11 -10.35 -10.17 -1.53
N PHE A 12 -10.21 -8.85 -1.37
CA PHE A 12 -10.97 -7.89 -2.17
C PHE A 12 -10.28 -7.61 -3.51
N THR A 13 -11.06 -7.21 -4.51
CA THR A 13 -10.56 -6.74 -5.80
C THR A 13 -11.08 -5.33 -6.07
N VAL A 14 -10.19 -4.45 -6.55
CA VAL A 14 -10.55 -3.08 -6.90
C VAL A 14 -10.90 -3.01 -8.39
N ARG A 15 -12.07 -2.48 -8.72
CA ARG A 15 -12.46 -2.19 -10.10
C ARG A 15 -12.01 -0.78 -10.47
N SER A 16 -10.85 -0.66 -11.11
CA SER A 16 -10.32 0.59 -11.63
C SER A 16 -9.46 0.32 -12.86
N ASP A 17 -9.45 1.27 -13.78
CA ASP A 17 -8.55 1.36 -14.93
C ASP A 17 -7.08 1.56 -14.54
N LYS A 18 -6.83 2.11 -13.35
CA LYS A 18 -5.49 2.39 -12.80
C LYS A 18 -4.88 1.21 -12.05
N CYS A 19 -5.62 0.13 -11.84
CA CYS A 19 -5.15 -1.05 -11.09
C CYS A 19 -5.24 -2.29 -11.99
N LYS A 20 -4.10 -2.94 -12.23
CA LYS A 20 -4.00 -4.14 -13.06
C LYS A 20 -3.47 -5.29 -12.21
N TYR A 21 -4.21 -6.40 -12.21
CA TYR A 21 -3.83 -7.63 -11.53
C TYR A 21 -3.20 -8.58 -12.53
N THR A 22 -2.02 -9.10 -12.20
CA THR A 22 -1.36 -10.22 -12.89
C THR A 22 -1.22 -11.37 -11.90
N ASP A 23 -0.77 -12.54 -12.36
CA ASP A 23 -0.56 -13.70 -11.48
C ASP A 23 0.50 -13.41 -10.41
N GLU A 24 1.54 -12.63 -10.75
CA GLU A 24 2.68 -12.36 -9.87
C GLU A 24 2.55 -11.05 -9.07
N ALA A 25 1.95 -10.02 -9.66
CA ALA A 25 1.96 -8.67 -9.10
C ALA A 25 0.67 -7.88 -9.35
N ILE A 26 0.45 -6.88 -8.52
CA ILE A 26 -0.53 -5.81 -8.69
C ILE A 26 0.23 -4.57 -9.16
N ILE A 27 -0.17 -3.99 -10.28
CA ILE A 27 0.40 -2.77 -10.84
C ILE A 27 -0.63 -1.65 -10.68
N SER A 28 -0.25 -0.56 -10.02
CA SER A 28 -1.13 0.56 -9.73
C SER A 28 -0.51 1.88 -10.17
N ASP A 29 -1.24 2.62 -11.00
CA ASP A 29 -0.87 3.97 -11.42
C ASP A 29 -1.43 4.99 -10.42
N PHE A 30 -0.52 5.74 -9.78
CA PHE A 30 -0.86 6.74 -8.78
C PHE A 30 -0.37 8.12 -9.19
N LYS A 31 -1.24 9.11 -9.02
CA LYS A 31 -0.92 10.51 -9.25
C LYS A 31 -0.73 11.18 -7.88
N TYR A 32 0.52 11.41 -7.51
CA TYR A 32 0.85 12.11 -6.27
C TYR A 32 0.78 13.61 -6.49
N GLU A 33 -0.23 14.25 -5.90
CA GLU A 33 -0.40 15.70 -5.92
C GLU A 33 0.22 16.29 -4.65
N SER A 34 1.14 17.22 -4.84
CA SER A 34 1.80 17.95 -3.76
C SER A 34 1.84 19.45 -4.08
N THR A 35 2.41 20.24 -3.20
CA THR A 35 2.50 21.69 -3.37
C THR A 35 3.89 22.14 -2.98
N LEU A 36 4.57 22.81 -3.90
CA LEU A 36 5.83 23.49 -3.67
C LEU A 36 5.54 24.94 -3.29
N VAL A 37 6.14 25.41 -2.19
CA VAL A 37 6.00 26.79 -1.73
C VAL A 37 7.35 27.48 -1.82
N GLU A 38 7.40 28.56 -2.60
CA GLU A 38 8.59 29.39 -2.80
C GLU A 38 8.27 30.82 -2.35
N GLY A 39 8.65 31.15 -1.12
CA GLY A 39 8.28 32.43 -0.51
C GLY A 39 6.77 32.55 -0.35
N ASN A 40 6.16 33.50 -1.07
CA ASN A 40 4.71 33.70 -1.12
C ASN A 40 4.04 33.10 -2.37
N VAL A 41 4.78 32.37 -3.20
CA VAL A 41 4.26 31.69 -4.40
C VAL A 41 3.98 30.23 -4.07
N VAL A 42 2.79 29.76 -4.44
CA VAL A 42 2.32 28.41 -4.21
C VAL A 42 2.14 27.71 -5.56
N VAL A 43 2.88 26.64 -5.79
CA VAL A 43 2.90 25.90 -7.06
C VAL A 43 2.37 24.48 -6.83
N PRO A 44 1.22 24.10 -7.43
CA PRO A 44 0.77 22.72 -7.39
C PRO A 44 1.71 21.84 -8.24
N VAL A 45 2.12 20.72 -7.69
CA VAL A 45 3.03 19.76 -8.34
C VAL A 45 2.34 18.42 -8.47
N GLU A 46 2.47 17.80 -9.64
CA GLU A 46 1.97 16.47 -9.92
C GLU A 46 3.13 15.53 -10.25
N THR A 47 3.22 14.42 -9.52
CA THR A 47 4.18 13.35 -9.77
C THR A 47 3.44 12.06 -10.09
N LYS A 48 3.64 11.53 -11.30
CA LYS A 48 3.09 10.22 -11.71
C LYS A 48 4.01 9.12 -11.22
N MET A 49 3.44 8.17 -10.49
CA MET A 49 4.13 7.01 -9.93
C MET A 49 3.42 5.74 -10.37
N GLN A 50 4.19 4.69 -10.60
CA GLN A 50 3.65 3.34 -10.80
C GLN A 50 4.19 2.44 -9.70
N PHE A 51 3.28 1.86 -8.93
CA PHE A 51 3.61 0.91 -7.88
C PHE A 51 3.44 -0.52 -8.40
N LYS A 52 4.44 -1.36 -8.15
CA LYS A 52 4.37 -2.81 -8.34
C LYS A 52 4.41 -3.47 -6.97
N THR A 53 3.39 -4.25 -6.65
CA THR A 53 3.31 -5.01 -5.39
C THR A 53 3.22 -6.50 -5.72
N GLU A 54 4.16 -7.30 -5.22
CA GLU A 54 4.14 -8.75 -5.40
C GLU A 54 2.97 -9.37 -4.62
N ARG A 55 2.32 -10.37 -5.22
CA ARG A 55 1.16 -11.04 -4.63
C ARG A 55 1.57 -12.18 -3.70
N THR A 56 2.78 -12.72 -3.87
CA THR A 56 3.30 -13.80 -3.05
C THR A 56 3.69 -13.28 -1.68
N VAL A 57 3.08 -13.80 -0.62
CA VAL A 57 3.47 -13.49 0.76
C VAL A 57 4.72 -14.30 1.11
N PRO A 58 5.88 -13.67 1.37
CA PRO A 58 7.09 -14.40 1.70
C PRO A 58 7.04 -14.95 3.13
N LYS A 59 7.79 -16.03 3.37
CA LYS A 59 8.08 -16.51 4.72
C LYS A 59 9.23 -15.67 5.29
N VAL A 60 8.93 -14.80 6.25
CA VAL A 60 9.93 -13.92 6.88
C VAL A 60 10.28 -14.46 8.26
N GLY A 61 11.56 -14.76 8.47
CA GLY A 61 12.09 -15.10 9.80
C GLY A 61 12.43 -13.83 10.58
N VAL A 62 12.13 -13.82 11.88
CA VAL A 62 12.47 -12.72 12.78
C VAL A 62 13.51 -13.21 13.78
N MET A 63 14.56 -12.42 14.01
CA MET A 63 15.56 -12.66 15.05
C MET A 63 15.47 -11.55 16.09
N LEU A 64 15.02 -11.90 17.29
CA LEU A 64 14.91 -10.99 18.43
C LEU A 64 16.08 -11.23 19.39
N ILE A 65 16.87 -10.20 19.65
CA ILE A 65 17.91 -10.23 20.70
C ILE A 65 17.21 -9.96 22.04
N GLY A 66 17.46 -10.82 23.03
CA GLY A 66 16.72 -10.79 24.30
C GLY A 66 15.35 -11.49 24.23
N LEU A 67 15.20 -12.49 23.35
CA LEU A 67 13.98 -13.30 23.22
C LEU A 67 13.50 -13.90 24.56
N GLY A 68 14.40 -14.12 25.52
CA GLY A 68 14.03 -14.60 26.87
C GLY A 68 13.54 -13.53 27.86
N GLY A 69 13.36 -12.28 27.44
CA GLY A 69 12.75 -11.21 28.24
C GLY A 69 11.24 -11.08 27.99
N ASN A 70 10.56 -10.22 28.75
CA ASN A 70 9.09 -10.06 28.72
C ASN A 70 8.45 -9.67 27.37
N ASN A 71 9.23 -9.20 26.40
CA ASN A 71 8.73 -8.87 25.05
C ASN A 71 8.94 -10.01 24.05
N GLY A 72 9.82 -10.97 24.39
CA GLY A 72 10.17 -12.09 23.51
C GLY A 72 9.52 -13.40 23.93
N TRP A 73 9.13 -13.54 25.20
CA TRP A 73 8.34 -14.66 25.71
C TRP A 73 6.88 -14.27 25.93
#